data_AF-A0A426QZI7-F1
#
_entry.id   AF-A0A426QZI7-F1
#
_cell.length_a   1.000
_cell.length_b   1.000
_cell.length_c   1.000
_cell.angle_alpha   90.00
_cell.angle_beta   90.00
_cell.angle_gamma   90.00
#
_symmetry.space_group_name_H-M   'P 1'
#
loop_
_entity.id
_entity.type
_entity.pdbx_description
1 polymer ?
#
loop_
_entity_poly.entity_id
_entity_poly.type
_entity_poly.pdbx_seq_one_letter_code
_entity_poly.pdbx_strand_id
1 'polypeptide(L)'
;MTGRSGSTVADAALDAAHGAEIIFGDSDAPAPTLHYSGPLSITIDGEPAVRYTVRAENVHRSESCDPSEATFDVVATTGFATAPIAVFMVELHQGLDRSLDHSVADTIISTIRRSDPTVGAAE
;
A
#
# COMPACT_ATOMS: atom_id res chain seq x y z
N MET A 1 -16.94 3.36 -31.05
CA MET A 1 -17.09 2.84 -29.67
C MET A 1 -15.73 3.00 -29.00
N THR A 2 -15.46 4.12 -28.34
CA THR A 2 -14.20 4.37 -27.64
C THR A 2 -14.54 4.61 -26.17
N GLY A 3 -14.70 3.51 -25.43
CA GLY A 3 -14.96 3.53 -24.00
C GLY A 3 -13.74 4.08 -23.26
N ARG A 4 -13.97 5.10 -22.44
CA ARG A 4 -13.01 5.71 -21.52
C ARG A 4 -12.35 4.62 -20.68
N SER A 5 -11.02 4.51 -20.72
CA SER A 5 -10.25 3.57 -19.90
C SER A 5 -10.48 3.91 -18.43
N GLY A 6 -11.41 3.22 -17.77
CA GLY A 6 -11.51 3.24 -16.32
C GLY A 6 -10.23 2.65 -15.75
N SER A 7 -9.66 3.31 -14.74
CA SER A 7 -8.47 2.81 -14.02
C SER A 7 -8.67 1.34 -13.65
N THR A 8 -7.72 0.48 -14.02
CA THR A 8 -7.75 -0.93 -13.62
C THR A 8 -7.28 -1.09 -12.18
N VAL A 9 -7.51 -2.25 -11.57
CA VAL A 9 -6.98 -2.56 -10.22
C VAL A 9 -5.45 -2.43 -10.19
N ALA A 10 -4.77 -2.81 -11.27
CA ALA A 10 -3.32 -2.66 -11.39
C ALA A 10 -2.89 -1.19 -11.50
N ASP A 11 -3.59 -0.39 -12.31
CA ASP A 11 -3.30 1.04 -12.44
C ASP A 11 -3.50 1.77 -11.10
N ALA A 12 -4.56 1.45 -10.38
CA ALA A 12 -4.84 2.01 -9.06
C ALA A 12 -3.78 1.61 -8.02
N ALA A 13 -3.29 0.37 -8.05
CA ALA A 13 -2.23 -0.07 -7.15
C ALA A 13 -0.90 0.64 -7.45
N LEU A 14 -0.56 0.82 -8.73
CA LEU A 14 0.66 1.50 -9.15
C LEU A 14 0.61 3.00 -8.82
N ASP A 15 -0.51 3.67 -9.10
CA ASP A 15 -0.73 5.09 -8.79
C ASP A 15 -0.57 5.35 -7.28
N ALA A 16 -1.19 4.51 -6.45
CA ALA A 16 -1.04 4.62 -5.00
C ALA A 16 0.39 4.28 -4.53
N ALA A 17 1.09 3.34 -5.19
CA ALA A 17 2.49 3.02 -4.87
C ALA A 17 3.42 4.22 -5.13
N HIS A 18 3.19 5.01 -6.18
CA HIS A 18 3.95 6.25 -6.43
C HIS A 18 3.73 7.31 -5.34
N GLY A 19 2.68 7.19 -4.52
CA GLY A 19 2.50 7.99 -3.31
C GLY A 19 3.67 7.90 -2.33
N ALA A 20 4.48 6.82 -2.40
CA ALA A 20 5.69 6.65 -1.60
C ALA A 20 6.70 7.81 -1.76
N GLU A 21 6.75 8.45 -2.94
CA GLU A 21 7.61 9.61 -3.18
C GLU A 21 7.25 10.81 -2.30
N ILE A 22 5.95 10.97 -2.02
CA ILE A 22 5.45 12.04 -1.16
C ILE A 22 5.54 11.62 0.31
N ILE A 23 5.23 10.35 0.62
CA ILE A 23 5.23 9.83 2.00
C ILE A 23 6.64 9.87 2.61
N PHE A 24 7.65 9.44 1.85
CA PHE A 24 9.04 9.36 2.34
C PHE A 24 9.90 10.55 1.90
N GLY A 25 9.34 11.46 1.11
CA GLY A 25 10.03 12.65 0.63
C GLY A 25 10.08 13.75 1.69
N ASP A 26 11.11 14.58 1.60
CA ASP A 26 11.27 15.80 2.39
C ASP A 26 11.73 16.91 1.45
N SER A 27 11.12 18.10 1.54
CA SER A 27 11.42 19.22 0.65
C SER A 27 12.79 19.86 0.89
N ASP A 28 13.35 19.69 2.10
CA ASP A 28 14.60 20.31 2.54
C ASP A 28 15.77 19.32 2.56
N ALA A 29 15.56 18.08 2.09
CA ALA A 29 16.57 17.03 2.08
C ALA A 29 16.63 16.26 0.73
N PRO A 30 17.72 15.51 0.49
CA PRO A 30 17.80 14.64 -0.69
C PRO A 30 16.67 13.62 -0.71
N ALA A 31 16.15 13.35 -1.92
CA ALA A 31 15.08 12.37 -2.10
C ALA A 31 15.52 10.96 -1.68
N PRO A 32 14.62 10.16 -1.09
CA PRO A 32 14.90 8.77 -0.77
C PRO A 32 15.10 7.94 -2.05
N THR A 33 15.83 6.84 -1.93
CA THR A 33 15.91 5.84 -3.00
C THR A 33 14.72 4.89 -2.86
N LEU A 34 13.88 4.81 -3.89
CA LEU A 34 12.70 3.94 -3.89
C LEU A 34 12.91 2.74 -4.82
N HIS A 35 12.68 1.56 -4.28
CA HIS A 35 12.73 0.29 -5.00
C HIS A 35 11.33 -0.30 -5.08
N TYR A 36 10.75 -0.26 -6.27
CA TYR A 36 9.42 -0.82 -6.53
C TYR A 36 9.53 -2.30 -6.91
N SER A 37 8.68 -3.12 -6.31
CA SER A 37 8.50 -4.54 -6.65
C SER A 37 7.01 -4.85 -6.85
N GLY A 38 6.71 -5.62 -7.89
CA GLY A 38 5.36 -5.86 -8.40
C GLY A 38 5.22 -5.58 -9.89
N PRO A 39 4.01 -5.71 -10.48
CA PRO A 39 2.77 -6.12 -9.81
C PRO A 39 2.79 -7.60 -9.44
N LEU A 40 2.35 -7.91 -8.21
CA LEU A 40 2.06 -9.29 -7.79
C LEU A 40 0.54 -9.50 -7.80
N SER A 41 0.07 -10.44 -8.61
CA SER A 41 -1.33 -10.87 -8.58
C SER A 41 -1.59 -11.73 -7.35
N ILE A 42 -2.56 -11.33 -6.55
CA ILE A 42 -3.03 -12.03 -5.36
C ILE A 42 -4.56 -12.18 -5.40
N THR A 43 -5.12 -12.87 -4.41
CA THR A 43 -6.56 -13.06 -4.27
C THR A 43 -6.98 -12.67 -2.87
N ILE A 44 -8.03 -11.86 -2.78
CA ILE A 44 -8.64 -11.43 -1.51
C ILE A 44 -10.10 -11.85 -1.55
N ASP A 45 -10.50 -12.75 -0.65
CA ASP A 45 -11.88 -13.23 -0.55
C ASP A 45 -12.43 -13.80 -1.89
N GLY A 46 -11.55 -14.42 -2.68
CA GLY A 46 -11.88 -14.96 -4.01
C GLY A 46 -11.83 -13.96 -5.16
N GLU A 47 -11.63 -12.67 -4.88
CA GLU A 47 -11.55 -11.60 -5.89
C GLU A 47 -10.09 -11.29 -6.30
N PRO A 48 -9.86 -10.91 -7.56
CA PRO A 48 -8.54 -10.54 -8.04
C PRO A 48 -8.05 -9.25 -7.36
N ALA A 49 -6.84 -9.30 -6.85
CA ALA A 49 -6.17 -8.16 -6.24
C ALA A 49 -4.72 -8.04 -6.74
N VAL A 50 -4.16 -6.84 -6.67
CA VAL A 50 -2.79 -6.55 -7.10
C VAL A 50 -2.05 -5.92 -5.94
N ARG A 51 -0.85 -6.43 -5.66
CA ARG A 51 0.08 -5.88 -4.69
C ARG A 51 1.30 -5.25 -5.37
N TYR A 52 1.69 -4.08 -4.88
CA TYR A 52 3.01 -3.50 -5.08
C TYR A 52 3.67 -3.32 -3.71
N THR A 53 4.98 -3.51 -3.65
CA THR A 53 5.78 -3.26 -2.47
C THR A 53 6.89 -2.29 -2.85
N VAL A 54 6.97 -1.17 -2.14
CA VAL A 54 8.02 -0.17 -2.28
C VAL A 54 8.94 -0.27 -1.08
N ARG A 55 10.24 -0.41 -1.32
CA ARG A 55 11.25 -0.26 -0.27
C ARG A 55 11.90 1.11 -0.43
N ALA A 56 11.81 1.93 0.61
CA ALA A 56 12.48 3.21 0.69
C ALA A 56 13.78 3.07 1.49
N GLU A 57 14.86 3.59 0.92
CA GLU A 57 16.18 3.66 1.54
C GLU A 57 16.64 5.13 1.58
N ASN A 58 17.51 5.47 2.54
CA ASN A 58 18.02 6.83 2.73
C ASN A 58 16.90 7.86 2.99
N VAL A 59 15.85 7.46 3.70
CA VAL A 59 14.81 8.39 4.16
C VAL A 59 15.44 9.42 5.09
N HIS A 60 15.09 10.69 4.90
CA HIS A 60 15.64 11.77 5.72
C HIS A 60 15.24 11.59 7.18
N ARG A 61 16.20 11.80 8.09
CA ARG A 61 16.01 11.71 9.54
C ARG A 61 16.19 13.10 10.13
N SER A 62 15.13 13.65 10.70
CA SER A 62 15.22 14.90 11.46
C SER A 62 15.81 14.65 12.85
N GLU A 63 15.44 13.50 13.44
CA GLU A 63 15.83 13.08 14.77
C GLU A 63 16.53 11.72 14.76
N SER A 64 17.28 11.42 15.82
CA SER A 64 18.02 10.15 15.95
C SER A 64 17.15 8.90 16.00
N CYS A 65 15.87 9.06 16.36
CA CYS A 65 14.89 7.99 16.42
C CYS A 65 14.10 7.80 15.11
N ASP A 66 14.34 8.63 14.11
CA ASP A 66 13.64 8.53 12.83
C ASP A 66 14.19 7.35 12.02
N PRO A 67 13.31 6.63 11.32
CA PRO A 67 13.73 5.51 10.47
C PRO A 67 14.47 6.04 9.23
N SER A 68 15.56 5.37 8.85
CA SER A 68 16.26 5.65 7.59
C SER A 68 15.77 4.79 6.42
N GLU A 69 14.95 3.79 6.71
CA GLU A 69 14.40 2.84 5.76
C GLU A 69 12.92 2.61 6.05
N ALA A 70 12.14 2.25 5.04
CA ALA A 70 10.75 1.87 5.22
C ALA A 70 10.30 0.90 4.12
N THR A 71 9.25 0.14 4.39
CA THR A 71 8.52 -0.62 3.37
C THR A 71 7.09 -0.12 3.29
N PHE A 72 6.59 0.02 2.08
CA PHE A 72 5.24 0.48 1.79
C PHE A 72 4.56 -0.50 0.84
N ASP A 73 3.59 -1.24 1.37
CA ASP A 73 2.80 -2.20 0.61
C ASP A 73 1.46 -1.61 0.22
N VAL A 74 1.17 -1.64 -1.07
CA VAL A 74 -0.09 -1.20 -1.63
C VAL A 74 -0.82 -2.40 -2.22
N VAL A 75 -2.06 -2.58 -1.81
CA VAL A 75 -2.94 -3.64 -2.31
C VAL A 75 -4.20 -3.02 -2.85
N ALA A 76 -4.45 -3.17 -4.14
CA ALA A 76 -5.71 -2.79 -4.76
C ALA A 76 -6.56 -4.04 -5.04
N THR A 77 -7.87 -3.91 -4.85
CA THR A 77 -8.86 -4.94 -5.19
C THR A 77 -10.16 -4.25 -5.62
N THR A 78 -11.08 -5.00 -6.22
CA THR A 78 -12.43 -4.49 -6.52
C THR A 78 -13.14 -4.08 -5.23
N GLY A 79 -13.60 -2.83 -5.17
CA GLY A 79 -14.28 -2.28 -4.00
C GLY A 79 -15.75 -2.68 -3.99
N PHE A 80 -16.20 -3.37 -2.96
CA PHE A 80 -17.61 -3.69 -2.76
C PHE A 80 -18.20 -2.80 -1.67
N ALA A 81 -18.72 -1.63 -2.06
CA ALA A 81 -19.76 -0.86 -1.35
C ALA A 81 -20.09 0.43 -2.11
N THR A 82 -19.13 1.34 -2.29
CA THR A 82 -19.36 2.71 -2.79
C THR A 82 -18.37 3.19 -3.86
N ALA A 83 -17.22 2.52 -4.02
CA ALA A 83 -16.21 2.82 -5.03
C ALA A 83 -15.82 1.52 -5.77
N PRO A 84 -15.52 1.59 -7.08
CA PRO A 84 -15.23 0.39 -7.89
C PRO A 84 -13.91 -0.30 -7.50
N ILE A 85 -12.98 0.42 -6.86
CA ILE A 85 -11.67 -0.08 -6.43
C ILE A 85 -11.45 0.35 -4.98
N ALA A 86 -11.00 -0.59 -4.16
CA ALA A 86 -10.48 -0.33 -2.83
C ALA A 86 -8.95 -0.47 -2.86
N VAL A 87 -8.25 0.45 -2.19
CA VAL A 87 -6.80 0.45 -2.05
C VAL A 87 -6.46 0.43 -0.57
N PHE A 88 -5.65 -0.53 -0.16
CA PHE A 88 -5.12 -0.69 1.19
C PHE A 88 -3.62 -0.42 1.17
N MET A 89 -3.14 0.30 2.17
CA MET A 89 -1.74 0.71 2.26
C MET A 89 -1.21 0.30 3.64
N VAL A 90 -0.06 -0.37 3.67
CA VAL A 90 0.63 -0.76 4.90
C VAL A 90 2.03 -0.19 4.85
N GLU A 91 2.36 0.63 5.84
CA GLU A 91 3.68 1.23 5.99
C GLU A 91 4.36 0.61 7.21
N LEU A 92 5.60 0.17 7.05
CA LEU A 92 6.45 -0.30 8.13
C LEU A 92 7.77 0.45 8.11
N HIS A 93 8.08 1.12 9.23
CA HIS A 93 9.36 1.77 9.46
C HIS A 93 10.47 0.75 9.79
N GLN A 94 11.58 0.84 9.07
CA GLN A 94 12.73 -0.04 9.15
C GLN A 94 14.00 0.70 9.61
N GLY A 95 15.02 -0.06 9.99
CA GLY A 95 16.31 0.50 10.42
C GLY A 95 16.31 1.03 11.86
N LEU A 96 15.31 0.66 12.67
CA LEU A 96 15.25 0.97 14.11
C LEU A 96 15.31 -0.32 14.94
N ASP A 97 15.72 -0.19 16.21
CA ASP A 97 15.67 -1.31 17.14
C ASP A 97 14.24 -1.78 17.33
N ARG A 98 14.00 -3.09 17.14
CA ARG A 98 12.68 -3.74 17.20
C ARG A 98 11.70 -3.28 16.11
N SER A 99 12.20 -2.82 14.95
CA SER A 99 11.39 -2.68 13.74
C SER A 99 10.64 -3.98 13.43
N LEU A 100 9.41 -3.82 12.93
CA LEU A 100 8.55 -4.94 12.58
C LEU A 100 9.03 -5.59 11.28
N ASP A 101 9.09 -6.92 11.28
CA ASP A 101 9.41 -7.69 10.08
C ASP A 101 8.32 -7.54 9.01
N HIS A 102 8.71 -7.64 7.74
CA HIS A 102 7.79 -7.50 6.62
C HIS A 102 6.66 -8.54 6.62
N SER A 103 6.86 -9.71 7.25
CA SER A 103 5.81 -10.71 7.47
C SER A 103 4.59 -10.19 8.27
N VAL A 104 4.74 -9.09 9.01
CA VAL A 104 3.61 -8.40 9.65
C VAL A 104 2.69 -7.78 8.59
N ALA A 105 3.23 -7.16 7.55
CA ALA A 105 2.43 -6.64 6.44
C ALA A 105 1.70 -7.77 5.71
N ASP A 106 2.37 -8.90 5.47
CA ASP A 106 1.75 -10.09 4.88
C ASP A 106 0.57 -10.59 5.74
N THR A 107 0.75 -10.62 7.06
CA THR A 107 -0.29 -11.02 8.00
C THR A 107 -1.47 -10.06 7.92
N ILE A 108 -1.25 -8.74 7.96
CA ILE A 108 -2.32 -7.73 7.83
C ILE A 108 -3.07 -7.92 6.51
N ILE A 109 -2.35 -8.02 5.39
CA ILE A 109 -2.93 -8.19 4.05
C ILE A 109 -3.76 -9.47 3.98
N SER A 110 -3.32 -10.56 4.60
CA SER A 110 -4.06 -11.84 4.62
C SER A 110 -5.41 -11.77 5.36
N THR A 111 -5.60 -10.76 6.22
CA THR A 111 -6.85 -10.58 6.98
C THR A 111 -7.87 -9.69 6.27
N ILE A 112 -7.50 -9.07 5.15
CA ILE A 112 -8.40 -8.26 4.34
C ILE A 112 -9.53 -9.17 3.83
N ARG A 113 -10.76 -8.72 4.07
CA ARG A 113 -11.99 -9.42 3.70
C ARG A 113 -13.06 -8.41 3.36
N ARG A 114 -14.09 -8.83 2.65
CA ARG A 114 -15.23 -7.96 2.35
C ARG A 114 -15.97 -7.62 3.65
N SER A 115 -16.36 -6.36 3.81
CA SER A 115 -17.26 -5.96 4.90
C SER A 115 -18.66 -6.50 4.60
N ASP A 116 -19.27 -7.23 5.54
CA ASP A 116 -20.67 -7.65 5.41
C ASP A 116 -21.58 -6.41 5.41
N PRO A 117 -22.39 -6.19 4.36
CA PRO A 117 -23.30 -5.04 4.29
C PRO A 117 -24.45 -5.11 5.33
N THR A 118 -24.62 -6.25 6.01
CA THR A 118 -25.74 -6.55 6.91
C THR A 118 -25.50 -6.21 8.39
N VAL A 119 -24.29 -5.83 8.79
CA VAL A 119 -23.97 -5.58 10.22
C VAL A 119 -24.40 -4.17 10.70
N GLY A 120 -24.86 -3.29 9.80
CA GLY A 120 -25.24 -1.91 10.14
C GLY A 120 -26.73 -1.57 10.06
N ALA A 121 -27.63 -2.54 9.85
CA ALA A 121 -29.07 -2.29 9.61
C ALA A 121 -29.98 -2.60 10.82
N ALA A 122 -29.41 -2.77 12.01
CA ALA A 122 -30.17 -3.04 13.23
C ALA A 122 -29.62 -2.21 14.41
N GLU A 123 -29.93 -0.91 14.41
CA GLU A 123 -30.03 -0.09 15.63
C GLU A 123 -31.29 0.78 15.55
#